data_AF-A0A7X7K5N8-F1
#
_entry.id   AF-A0A7X7K5N8-F1
#
_cell.length_a   1.000
_cell.length_b   1.000
_cell.length_c   1.000
_cell.angle_alpha   90.00
_cell.angle_beta   90.00
_cell.angle_gamma   90.00
#
_symmetry.space_group_name_H-M   'P 1'
#
loop_
_entity.id
_entity.type
_entity.pdbx_description
1 polymer ?
#
loop_
_entity_poly.entity_id
_entity_poly.type
_entity_poly.pdbx_seq_one_letter_code
_entity_poly.pdbx_strand_id
1 'polypeptide(L)' 'MDKDRRKALDSAVAQIERQFGRGSIMRLGSEPVGVLGSGVISS' A
#
# COMPACT_ATOMS: atom_id res chain seq x y z
N MET A 1 17.27 -10.22 -14.39
CA MET A 1 17.11 -8.75 -14.42
C MET A 1 15.77 -8.33 -13.82
N ASP A 2 14.63 -8.58 -14.48
CA ASP A 2 13.33 -8.13 -13.95
C ASP A 2 12.90 -8.82 -12.65
N LYS A 3 13.24 -10.10 -12.50
CA LYS A 3 13.00 -10.88 -11.28
C LYS A 3 13.84 -10.39 -10.10
N ASP A 4 15.11 -10.04 -10.34
CA ASP A 4 16.03 -9.54 -9.31
C ASP A 4 15.59 -8.16 -8.82
N ARG A 5 15.15 -7.30 -9.76
CA ARG A 5 14.57 -6.00 -9.45
C ARG A 5 13.29 -6.14 -8.60
N ARG A 6 12.42 -7.09 -8.94
CA ARG A 6 11.21 -7.35 -8.16
C ARG A 6 11.53 -7.82 -6.74
N LYS A 7 12.48 -8.73 -6.59
CA LYS A 7 12.93 -9.22 -5.28
C LYS A 7 13.55 -8.12 -4.42
N ALA A 8 14.39 -7.26 -5.01
CA ALA A 8 14.98 -6.12 -4.31
C ALA A 8 13.90 -5.12 -3.87
N LEU A 9 12.91 -4.86 -4.73
CA LEU A 9 11.77 -4.01 -4.40
C LEU A 9 10.96 -4.56 -3.23
N ASP A 10 10.56 -5.83 -3.29
CA ASP A 10 9.76 -6.45 -2.23
C ASP A 10 10.53 -6.50 -0.90
N SER A 11 11.85 -6.72 -0.94
CA SER A 11 12.72 -6.68 0.25
C SER A 11 12.79 -5.28 0.86
N ALA A 12 12.92 -4.23 0.04
CA ALA A 12 12.96 -2.85 0.49
C ALA A 12 11.62 -2.43 1.11
N VAL A 13 10.49 -2.82 0.51
CA VAL A 13 9.15 -2.58 1.06
C VAL A 13 9.02 -3.23 2.44
N ALA A 14 9.42 -4.50 2.59
CA ALA A 14 9.39 -5.19 3.87
C ALA A 14 10.26 -4.52 4.95
N GLN A 15 11.42 -3.97 4.57
CA GLN A 15 12.28 -3.21 5.49
C GLN A 15 11.62 -1.92 5.97
N ILE A 16 10.88 -1.22 5.11
CA ILE A 16 10.15 0.01 5.45
C ILE A 16 9.01 -0.31 6.42
N GLU A 17 8.20 -1.34 6.14
CA GLU A 17 7.08 -1.71 7.02
C GLU A 17 7.53 -2.15 8.43
N ARG A 18 8.70 -2.80 8.53
CA ARG A 18 9.26 -3.19 9.84
C ARG A 18 9.78 -2.01 10.65
N GLN A 19 10.30 -0.98 9.99
CA GLN A 19 10.87 0.20 10.66
C GLN A 19 9.81 1.22 11.06
N PHE A 20 8.77 1.40 10.23
CA PHE A 20 7.78 2.47 10.40
C PHE A 20 6.37 1.95 10.75
N GLY A 21 6.12 0.65 10.60
CA GLY A 21 4.81 0.02 10.82
C GLY A 21 4.11 -0.36 9.52
N ARG A 22 3.19 -1.33 9.59
CA ARG A 22 2.39 -1.80 8.44
C ARG A 22 1.54 -0.65 7.88
N GLY A 23 1.53 -0.51 6.55
CA GLY A 23 0.80 0.58 5.88
C GLY A 23 1.57 1.90 5.75
N SER A 24 2.81 1.99 6.25
CA SER A 24 3.69 3.15 6.04
C SER A 24 4.12 3.34 4.58
N ILE A 25 3.97 2.30 3.76
CA ILE A 25 4.14 2.33 2.31
C ILE A 25 3.00 1.56 1.67
N MET A 26 2.37 2.15 0.66
CA MET A 26 1.28 1.54 -0.09
C MET A 26 1.49 1.81 -1.57
N ARG A 27 1.04 0.88 -2.40
CA ARG A 27 1.01 1.12 -3.84
C ARG A 27 -0.21 1.97 -4.16
N LEU A 28 0.00 3.09 -4.83
CA LEU A 28 -1.08 3.96 -5.28
C LEU A 28 -2.04 3.15 -6.18
N GLY A 29 -3.31 3.06 -5.78
CA GLY A 29 -4.34 2.26 -6.47
C GLY A 29 -4.38 0.77 -6.09
N SER A 30 -3.56 0.29 -5.16
CA SER A 30 -3.75 -1.04 -4.54
C SER A 30 -4.89 -0.96 -3.53
N GLU A 31 -6.09 -1.24 -4.03
CA GLU A 31 -7.37 -1.21 -3.33
C GLU A 31 -7.78 0.16 -2.77
N PRO A 32 -9.07 0.54 -2.92
CA PRO A 32 -9.53 1.83 -2.43
C PRO A 32 -9.39 1.85 -0.91
N VAL A 33 -8.76 2.92 -0.39
CA VAL A 33 -8.94 3.34 1.01
C VAL A 33 -10.44 3.30 1.25
N GLY A 34 -10.89 2.38 2.10
CA GLY A 34 -12.30 2.15 2.35
C GLY A 34 -12.97 3.44 2.76
N VAL A 35 -13.65 4.09 1.81
CA VAL A 35 -14.48 5.25 2.06
C VAL A 35 -15.78 4.73 2.65
N LEU A 36 -15.73 4.28 3.91
CA LEU A 36 -16.91 4.21 4.76
C LEU A 36 -17.42 5.65 4.90
N GLY A 37 -18.26 6.11 3.97
CA GLY A 37 -18.78 7.48 4.03
C GLY A 37 -19.43 8.04 2.77
N SER A 38 -19.37 7.38 1.60
CA SER A 38 -20.13 7.86 0.42
C SER A 38 -21.65 7.58 0.51
N GLY A 39 -22.21 7.52 1.72
CA GLY A 39 -23.63 7.32 2.01
C GLY A 39 -24.35 8.58 2.52
N VAL A 40 -23.72 9.76 2.46
CA VAL A 40 -24.34 11.04 2.85
C VAL A 40 -24.77 11.87 1.63
N ILE A 41 -25.66 11.33 0.81
CA ILE A 41 -26.63 12.18 0.11
C ILE A 41 -28.02 11.57 0.30
N SER A 42 -28.55 11.70 1.51
CA SER A 42 -30.01 11.73 1.67
C SER A 42 -30.49 13.05 1.07
N SER A 43 -31.17 12.95 -0.07
CA SER A 43 -32.20 13.89 -0.51
C SER A 43 -33.22 13.14 -1.36
#